data_AF-A0A6J3A540-F1
#
_entry.id   AF-A0A6J3A540-F1
#
_cell.length_a   1.000
_cell.length_b   1.000
_cell.length_c   1.000
_cell.angle_alpha   90.00
_cell.angle_beta   90.00
_cell.angle_gamma   90.00
#
_symmetry.space_group_name_H-M   'P 1'
#
loop_
_entity.id
_entity.type
_entity.pdbx_description
1 polymer ?
#
loop_
_entity_poly.entity_id
_entity_poly.type
_entity_poly.pdbx_seq_one_letter_code
_entity_poly.pdbx_strand_id
1 'polypeptide(L)'
;MFEIIHQLTTSPEDILMVTKDVIKEFADDGVKYLEIRSTPRGENATGMTKKTYVESILEGIKQSKEENIDIDVRYLMSIDRRGGPSVAKETVKLAEEFFLSSEDTVLGLDLSGDPNAGQAKDFLEPLLEAKKSGLKLALHLSEIPNQKKETQVLLDLLPDRIGHGTFLSSSEGGSLDLVDFVRQHQIPLELCLTSNVKSQTVPSYGRHHFGFWYSVAHPAVICTDDKGVFATHLSQEYQLAAETFNLTQSQVWDLSSESISYIFASDSTKSELRKKWNHLKPRVLHF
;
A
#
# COMPACT_ATOMS: atom_id res chain seq x y z
N MET A 1 -15.08 -8.43 9.84
CA MET A 1 -14.76 -7.04 10.21
C MET A 1 -15.07 -6.09 9.07
N PHE A 2 -14.39 -6.18 7.92
CA PHE A 2 -14.62 -5.28 6.78
C PHE A 2 -16.07 -5.18 6.29
N GLU A 3 -16.81 -6.28 6.28
CA GLU A 3 -18.24 -6.26 5.92
C GLU A 3 -19.06 -5.32 6.83
N ILE A 4 -18.75 -5.25 8.12
CA ILE A 4 -19.40 -4.35 9.08
C ILE A 4 -18.98 -2.90 8.80
N ILE A 5 -17.69 -2.65 8.58
CA ILE A 5 -17.19 -1.30 8.24
C ILE A 5 -17.83 -0.77 6.95
N HIS A 6 -17.97 -1.63 5.94
CA HIS A 6 -18.60 -1.29 4.67
C HIS A 6 -20.08 -0.88 4.82
N GLN A 7 -20.79 -1.41 5.81
CA GLN A 7 -22.17 -1.04 6.12
C GLN A 7 -22.30 0.32 6.84
N LEU A 8 -21.18 0.85 7.37
CA LEU A 8 -21.13 2.15 8.05
C LEU A 8 -20.64 3.29 7.13
N THR A 9 -20.17 2.96 5.93
CA THR A 9 -19.57 3.89 4.96
C THR A 9 -20.27 3.71 3.62
N THR A 10 -21.49 4.23 3.53
CA THR A 10 -22.45 3.87 2.46
C THR A 10 -22.85 5.05 1.59
N SER A 11 -22.42 6.26 1.94
CA SER A 11 -22.68 7.49 1.18
C SER A 11 -21.38 8.20 0.77
N PRO A 12 -21.41 9.03 -0.29
CA PRO A 12 -20.30 9.91 -0.66
C PRO A 12 -19.78 10.75 0.52
N GLU A 13 -20.69 11.23 1.37
CA GLU A 13 -20.38 12.03 2.56
C GLU A 13 -19.57 11.24 3.59
N ASP A 14 -19.91 9.96 3.82
CA ASP A 14 -19.15 9.08 4.71
C ASP A 14 -17.72 8.88 4.18
N ILE A 15 -17.57 8.67 2.86
CA ILE A 15 -16.26 8.44 2.24
C ILE A 15 -15.41 9.70 2.30
N LEU A 16 -15.99 10.87 2.05
CA LEU A 16 -15.32 12.15 2.21
C LEU A 16 -14.82 12.35 3.65
N MET A 17 -15.71 12.15 4.64
CA MET A 17 -15.39 12.30 6.05
C MET A 17 -14.25 11.37 6.47
N VAL A 18 -14.38 10.06 6.20
CA VAL A 18 -13.36 9.06 6.56
C VAL A 18 -12.02 9.34 5.86
N THR A 19 -12.05 9.80 4.59
CA THR A 19 -10.82 10.16 3.88
C THR A 19 -10.08 11.30 4.59
N LYS A 20 -10.80 12.36 4.97
CA LYS A 20 -10.20 13.51 5.68
C LYS A 20 -9.65 13.10 7.06
N ASP A 21 -10.39 12.26 7.79
CA ASP A 21 -9.96 11.77 9.10
C ASP A 21 -8.68 10.93 8.97
N VAL A 22 -8.60 10.01 8.01
CA VAL A 22 -7.40 9.21 7.74
C VAL A 22 -6.20 10.10 7.40
N ILE A 23 -6.38 11.10 6.52
CA ILE A 23 -5.30 12.02 6.13
C ILE A 23 -4.80 12.80 7.36
N LYS A 24 -5.73 13.36 8.15
CA LYS A 24 -5.41 14.11 9.36
C LYS A 24 -4.65 13.26 10.36
N GLU A 25 -5.11 12.04 10.62
CA GLU A 25 -4.48 11.14 11.57
C GLU A 25 -3.07 10.73 11.16
N PHE A 26 -2.82 10.48 9.86
CA PHE A 26 -1.46 10.20 9.38
C PHE A 26 -0.57 11.44 9.45
N ALA A 27 -1.10 12.63 9.16
CA ALA A 27 -0.34 13.87 9.29
C ALA A 27 0.04 14.16 10.75
N ASP A 28 -0.89 13.93 11.69
CA ASP A 28 -0.68 14.06 13.13
C ASP A 28 0.37 13.04 13.65
N ASP A 29 0.45 11.87 13.01
CA ASP A 29 1.50 10.84 13.24
C ASP A 29 2.84 11.17 12.54
N GLY A 30 2.96 12.34 11.92
CA GLY A 30 4.19 12.85 11.30
C GLY A 30 4.45 12.38 9.87
N VAL A 31 3.52 11.66 9.25
CA VAL A 31 3.63 11.21 7.85
C VAL A 31 3.61 12.41 6.90
N LYS A 32 4.56 12.46 5.96
CA LYS A 32 4.67 13.56 4.98
C LYS A 32 4.24 13.19 3.56
N TYR A 33 4.13 11.90 3.28
CA TYR A 33 3.61 11.37 2.02
C TYR A 33 2.79 10.11 2.30
N LEU A 34 1.58 10.03 1.74
CA LEU A 34 0.65 8.93 1.94
C LEU A 34 0.05 8.47 0.61
N GLU A 35 0.17 7.19 0.30
CA GLU A 35 -0.62 6.53 -0.74
C GLU A 35 -1.79 5.81 -0.08
N ILE A 36 -2.98 6.41 -0.12
CA ILE A 36 -4.21 5.77 0.34
C ILE A 36 -4.62 4.76 -0.71
N ARG A 37 -4.99 3.55 -0.28
CA ARG A 37 -5.62 2.54 -1.13
C ARG A 37 -7.05 2.30 -0.67
N SER A 38 -7.96 2.17 -1.62
CA SER A 38 -9.35 1.84 -1.32
C SER A 38 -10.06 1.24 -2.52
N THR A 39 -10.94 0.26 -2.26
CA THR A 39 -11.75 -0.42 -3.28
C THR A 39 -12.98 0.43 -3.63
N PRO A 40 -13.13 0.91 -4.88
CA PRO A 40 -14.33 1.63 -5.28
C PRO A 40 -15.59 0.78 -5.15
N ARG A 41 -16.60 1.29 -4.44
CA ARG A 41 -17.87 0.61 -4.19
C ARG A 41 -19.06 1.40 -4.71
N GLY A 42 -20.09 0.68 -5.13
CA GLY A 42 -21.43 1.23 -5.31
C GLY A 42 -22.35 0.79 -4.18
N GLU A 43 -23.35 1.61 -3.87
CA GLU A 43 -24.41 1.32 -2.90
C GLU A 43 -25.76 1.75 -3.48
N ASN A 44 -26.66 0.79 -3.67
CA ASN A 44 -27.96 1.04 -4.32
C ASN A 44 -28.89 1.86 -3.42
N ALA A 45 -28.81 1.68 -2.09
CA ALA A 45 -29.68 2.37 -1.15
C ALA A 45 -29.45 3.89 -1.14
N THR A 46 -28.21 4.33 -1.32
CA THR A 46 -27.80 5.75 -1.34
C THR A 46 -27.59 6.29 -2.75
N GLY A 47 -27.57 5.42 -3.76
CA GLY A 47 -27.26 5.77 -5.15
C GLY A 47 -25.77 6.03 -5.40
N MET A 48 -24.90 5.75 -4.43
CA MET A 48 -23.45 5.88 -4.61
C MET A 48 -22.98 4.93 -5.70
N THR A 49 -22.24 5.45 -6.67
CA THR A 49 -21.57 4.68 -7.71
C THR A 49 -20.08 4.56 -7.38
N LYS A 50 -19.37 3.63 -8.03
CA LYS A 50 -17.90 3.56 -7.93
C LYS A 50 -17.22 4.86 -8.33
N LYS A 51 -17.78 5.58 -9.32
CA LYS A 51 -17.26 6.87 -9.76
C LYS A 51 -17.41 7.92 -8.67
N THR A 52 -18.61 8.10 -8.13
CA THR A 52 -18.87 9.07 -7.04
C THR A 52 -18.10 8.72 -5.76
N TYR A 53 -17.84 7.43 -5.51
CA TYR A 53 -16.96 6.98 -4.43
C TYR A 53 -15.53 7.51 -4.61
N VAL A 54 -14.96 7.33 -5.80
CA VAL A 54 -13.61 7.84 -6.13
C VAL A 54 -13.58 9.37 -6.06
N GLU A 55 -14.57 10.05 -6.61
CA GLU A 55 -14.69 11.51 -6.55
C GLU A 55 -14.72 12.01 -5.10
N SER A 56 -15.35 11.28 -4.18
CA SER A 56 -15.39 11.63 -2.75
C SER A 56 -14.02 11.52 -2.08
N ILE A 57 -13.21 10.50 -2.43
CA ILE A 57 -11.83 10.38 -1.96
C ILE A 57 -10.98 11.55 -2.50
N LEU A 58 -11.09 11.83 -3.80
CA LEU A 58 -10.33 12.91 -4.44
C LEU A 58 -10.70 14.29 -3.87
N GLU A 59 -11.99 14.51 -3.57
CA GLU A 59 -12.45 15.72 -2.88
C GLU A 59 -11.89 15.78 -1.45
N GLY A 60 -11.81 14.67 -0.72
CA GLY A 60 -11.18 14.63 0.61
C GLY A 60 -9.69 14.97 0.59
N ILE A 61 -8.97 14.46 -0.41
CA ILE A 61 -7.55 14.81 -0.64
C ILE A 61 -7.42 16.30 -0.96
N LYS A 62 -8.24 16.81 -1.88
CA LYS A 62 -8.24 18.21 -2.28
C LYS A 62 -8.54 19.15 -1.10
N GLN A 63 -9.59 18.89 -0.33
CA GLN A 63 -9.94 19.70 0.83
C GLN A 63 -8.84 19.68 1.90
N SER A 64 -8.22 18.52 2.15
CA SER A 64 -7.11 18.41 3.11
C SER A 64 -5.91 19.27 2.68
N LYS A 65 -5.65 19.36 1.38
CA LYS A 65 -4.62 20.24 0.81
C LYS A 65 -4.99 21.73 0.96
N GLU A 66 -6.24 22.09 0.67
CA GLU A 66 -6.75 23.47 0.85
C GLU A 66 -6.73 23.92 2.32
N GLU A 67 -6.93 22.98 3.25
CA GLU A 67 -6.80 23.16 4.70
C GLU A 67 -5.34 23.23 5.18
N ASN A 68 -4.36 23.10 4.28
CA ASN A 68 -2.92 23.12 4.56
C ASN A 68 -2.45 22.05 5.56
N ILE A 69 -3.05 20.86 5.52
CA ILE A 69 -2.54 19.71 6.28
C ILE A 69 -1.15 19.34 5.73
N ASP A 70 -0.13 19.21 6.58
CA ASP A 70 1.28 18.99 6.19
C ASP A 70 1.57 17.53 5.79
N ILE A 71 0.89 17.06 4.74
CA ILE A 71 1.02 15.74 4.14
C ILE A 71 0.68 15.79 2.65
N ASP A 72 1.48 15.15 1.81
CA ASP A 72 1.16 14.96 0.40
C ASP A 72 0.47 13.61 0.19
N VAL A 73 -0.67 13.58 -0.53
CA VAL A 73 -1.52 12.38 -0.61
C VAL A 73 -1.74 11.95 -2.05
N ARG A 74 -1.70 10.64 -2.28
CA ARG A 74 -1.98 9.96 -3.54
C ARG A 74 -2.98 8.85 -3.33
N TYR A 75 -3.61 8.41 -4.41
CA TYR A 75 -4.66 7.40 -4.37
C TYR A 75 -4.35 6.21 -5.29
N LEU A 76 -4.49 5.00 -4.74
CA LEU A 76 -4.47 3.74 -5.47
C LEU A 76 -5.87 3.09 -5.42
N MET A 77 -6.42 2.76 -6.58
CA MET A 77 -7.70 2.06 -6.63
C MET A 77 -7.48 0.56 -6.40
N SER A 78 -8.08 0.01 -5.35
CA SER A 78 -7.96 -1.42 -5.06
C SER A 78 -8.95 -2.25 -5.90
N ILE A 79 -8.46 -3.36 -6.44
CA ILE A 79 -9.23 -4.44 -7.02
C ILE A 79 -9.35 -5.52 -5.95
N ASP A 80 -10.57 -5.73 -5.45
CA ASP A 80 -10.87 -6.86 -4.56
C ASP A 80 -10.97 -8.16 -5.38
N ARG A 81 -10.14 -9.14 -5.03
CA ARG A 81 -10.08 -10.46 -5.68
C ARG A 81 -11.44 -11.16 -5.75
N ARG A 82 -12.35 -10.91 -4.79
CA ARG A 82 -13.72 -11.47 -4.78
C ARG A 82 -14.60 -10.93 -5.89
N GLY A 83 -14.29 -9.75 -6.44
CA GLY A 83 -15.03 -9.16 -7.55
C GLY A 83 -14.78 -9.85 -8.90
N GLY A 84 -13.68 -10.60 -9.02
CA GLY A 84 -13.33 -11.33 -10.24
C GLY A 84 -12.95 -10.43 -11.43
N PRO A 85 -12.77 -11.03 -12.63
CA PRO A 85 -12.16 -10.36 -13.77
C PRO A 85 -12.99 -9.19 -14.34
N SER A 86 -14.32 -9.30 -14.28
CA SER A 86 -15.21 -8.24 -14.79
C SER A 86 -15.08 -6.97 -13.96
N VAL A 87 -15.09 -7.10 -12.63
CA VAL A 87 -14.91 -5.97 -11.71
C VAL A 87 -13.50 -5.41 -11.83
N ALA A 88 -12.48 -6.26 -11.98
CA ALA A 88 -11.11 -5.80 -12.21
C ALA A 88 -10.99 -4.92 -13.46
N LYS A 89 -11.59 -5.32 -14.59
CA LYS A 89 -11.60 -4.51 -15.82
C LYS A 89 -12.32 -3.18 -15.65
N GLU A 90 -13.43 -3.16 -14.91
CA GLU A 90 -14.16 -1.93 -14.60
C GLU A 90 -13.31 -0.98 -13.76
N THR A 91 -12.65 -1.48 -12.71
CA THR A 91 -11.78 -0.69 -11.84
C THR A 91 -10.57 -0.15 -12.61
N VAL A 92 -9.97 -0.93 -13.51
CA VAL A 92 -8.86 -0.46 -14.36
C VAL A 92 -9.29 0.70 -15.24
N LYS A 93 -10.44 0.59 -15.93
CA LYS A 93 -10.96 1.68 -16.76
C LYS A 93 -11.24 2.94 -15.96
N LEU A 94 -11.77 2.78 -14.75
CA LEU A 94 -12.01 3.90 -13.84
C LEU A 94 -10.68 4.54 -13.41
N ALA A 95 -9.68 3.74 -13.08
CA ALA A 95 -8.35 4.24 -12.73
C ALA A 95 -7.68 4.98 -13.89
N GLU A 96 -7.82 4.51 -15.13
CA GLU A 96 -7.32 5.20 -16.33
C GLU A 96 -8.00 6.56 -16.54
N GLU A 97 -9.32 6.64 -16.37
CA GLU A 97 -10.06 7.91 -16.46
C GLU A 97 -9.54 8.93 -15.45
N PHE A 98 -9.37 8.52 -14.18
CA PHE A 98 -8.91 9.42 -13.12
C PHE A 98 -7.40 9.68 -13.16
N PHE A 99 -6.58 8.75 -13.65
CA PHE A 99 -5.15 8.97 -13.89
C PHE A 99 -4.92 10.15 -14.83
N LEU A 100 -5.74 10.28 -15.89
CA LEU A 100 -5.64 11.36 -16.86
C LEU A 100 -6.21 12.70 -16.36
N SER A 101 -7.09 12.68 -15.36
CA SER A 101 -7.89 13.86 -14.96
C SER A 101 -7.62 14.37 -13.55
N SER A 102 -6.82 13.68 -12.72
CA SER A 102 -6.60 14.02 -11.31
C SER A 102 -5.23 14.65 -10.99
N GLU A 103 -4.52 15.19 -11.99
CA GLU A 103 -3.26 15.93 -11.83
C GLU A 103 -2.25 15.23 -10.88
N ASP A 104 -1.76 14.04 -11.26
CA ASP A 104 -0.80 13.25 -10.46
C ASP A 104 -1.37 12.71 -9.13
N THR A 105 -2.69 12.74 -8.87
CA THR A 105 -3.26 12.22 -7.60
C THR A 105 -3.56 10.72 -7.63
N VAL A 106 -4.27 10.23 -8.65
CA VAL A 106 -4.44 8.79 -8.90
C VAL A 106 -3.22 8.30 -9.64
N LEU A 107 -2.52 7.30 -9.08
CA LEU A 107 -1.23 6.86 -9.63
C LEU A 107 -1.19 5.39 -10.03
N GLY A 108 -2.13 4.60 -9.54
CA GLY A 108 -2.03 3.16 -9.71
C GLY A 108 -3.19 2.38 -9.15
N LEU A 109 -2.97 1.07 -9.15
CA LEU A 109 -3.89 0.07 -8.66
C LEU A 109 -3.24 -0.76 -7.58
N ASP A 110 -4.10 -1.30 -6.73
CA ASP A 110 -3.78 -2.36 -5.79
C ASP A 110 -4.58 -3.63 -6.15
N LEU A 111 -4.00 -4.82 -6.00
CA LEU A 111 -4.74 -6.09 -6.00
C LEU A 111 -4.71 -6.66 -4.59
N SER A 112 -5.88 -6.77 -3.95
CA SER A 112 -6.04 -7.14 -2.54
C SER A 112 -7.37 -7.86 -2.29
N GLY A 113 -7.82 -7.93 -1.03
CA GLY A 113 -9.02 -8.66 -0.64
C GLY A 113 -8.69 -10.08 -0.15
N ASP A 114 -9.62 -11.02 -0.30
CA ASP A 114 -9.39 -12.40 0.17
C ASP A 114 -8.33 -13.11 -0.70
N PRO A 115 -7.16 -13.49 -0.15
CA PRO A 115 -6.10 -14.15 -0.91
C PRO A 115 -6.51 -15.55 -1.40
N ASN A 116 -7.58 -16.14 -0.87
CA ASN A 116 -8.14 -17.42 -1.35
C ASN A 116 -9.15 -17.25 -2.49
N ALA A 117 -9.53 -16.00 -2.82
CA ALA A 117 -10.49 -15.71 -3.88
C ALA A 117 -9.79 -15.37 -5.21
N GLY A 118 -10.47 -15.75 -6.31
CA GLY A 118 -9.98 -15.55 -7.67
C GLY A 118 -8.75 -16.39 -8.02
N GLN A 119 -8.34 -16.37 -9.28
CA GLN A 119 -7.07 -16.94 -9.73
C GLN A 119 -6.23 -15.85 -10.38
N ALA A 120 -4.90 -15.86 -10.22
CA ALA A 120 -4.02 -14.84 -10.83
C ALA A 120 -4.31 -14.57 -12.31
N LYS A 121 -4.60 -15.63 -13.09
CA LYS A 121 -4.93 -15.53 -14.53
C LYS A 121 -6.12 -14.61 -14.82
N ASP A 122 -7.06 -14.48 -13.88
CA ASP A 122 -8.27 -13.66 -14.03
C ASP A 122 -7.91 -12.17 -14.00
N PHE A 123 -6.78 -11.82 -13.38
CA PHE A 123 -6.33 -10.45 -13.20
C PHE A 123 -5.17 -10.06 -14.14
N LEU A 124 -4.55 -11.00 -14.84
CA LEU A 124 -3.43 -10.73 -15.75
C LEU A 124 -3.76 -9.70 -16.82
N GLU A 125 -4.84 -9.93 -17.59
CA GLU A 125 -5.25 -9.02 -18.66
C GLU A 125 -5.53 -7.60 -18.13
N PRO A 126 -6.41 -7.38 -17.13
CA PRO A 126 -6.68 -6.03 -16.63
C PRO A 126 -5.43 -5.36 -16.05
N LEU A 127 -4.58 -6.07 -15.30
CA LEU A 127 -3.37 -5.49 -14.73
C LEU A 127 -2.31 -5.16 -15.79
N LEU A 128 -2.18 -5.97 -16.84
CA LEU A 128 -1.33 -5.65 -17.99
C LEU A 128 -1.81 -4.39 -18.71
N GLU A 129 -3.12 -4.24 -18.87
CA GLU A 129 -3.69 -3.05 -19.51
C GLU A 129 -3.40 -1.78 -18.69
N ALA A 130 -3.61 -1.84 -17.38
CA ALA A 130 -3.24 -0.76 -16.48
C ALA A 130 -1.78 -0.33 -16.63
N LYS A 131 -0.84 -1.28 -16.66
CA LYS A 131 0.58 -0.98 -16.84
C LYS A 131 0.87 -0.29 -18.17
N LYS A 132 0.23 -0.71 -19.27
CA LYS A 132 0.41 -0.07 -20.58
C LYS A 132 -0.08 1.37 -20.57
N SER A 133 -1.11 1.66 -19.79
CA SER A 133 -1.66 3.00 -19.58
C SER A 133 -0.81 3.86 -18.63
N GLY A 134 0.27 3.30 -18.06
CA GLY A 134 1.20 4.02 -17.18
C GLY A 134 0.85 3.94 -15.70
N LEU A 135 -0.27 3.30 -15.33
CA LEU A 135 -0.63 3.06 -13.94
C LEU A 135 0.38 2.14 -13.26
N LYS A 136 0.72 2.48 -12.02
CA LYS A 136 1.58 1.69 -11.15
C LYS A 136 0.83 0.55 -10.49
N LEU A 137 1.52 -0.57 -10.23
CA LEU A 137 0.93 -1.73 -9.58
C LEU A 137 1.56 -2.01 -8.21
N ALA A 138 0.76 -2.02 -7.16
CA ALA A 138 1.09 -2.65 -5.89
C ALA A 138 0.25 -3.95 -5.78
N LEU A 139 0.86 -5.11 -5.63
CA LEU A 139 0.10 -6.37 -5.57
C LEU A 139 0.29 -7.05 -4.22
N HIS A 140 -0.79 -7.39 -3.52
CA HIS A 140 -0.70 -8.27 -2.37
C HIS A 140 -0.37 -9.68 -2.86
N LEU A 141 0.82 -10.18 -2.51
CA LEU A 141 1.32 -11.47 -2.94
C LEU A 141 1.81 -12.28 -1.76
N SER A 142 1.67 -13.61 -1.87
CA SER A 142 2.19 -14.57 -0.89
C SER A 142 1.79 -14.23 0.55
N GLU A 143 0.53 -13.84 0.78
CA GLU A 143 -0.03 -13.62 2.12
C GLU A 143 -0.39 -14.93 2.85
N ILE A 144 -0.54 -16.00 2.07
CA ILE A 144 -0.83 -17.36 2.56
C ILE A 144 0.20 -18.36 1.98
N PRO A 145 0.48 -19.47 2.67
CA PRO A 145 1.49 -20.44 2.23
C PRO A 145 1.10 -21.16 0.93
N ASN A 146 2.09 -21.77 0.28
CA ASN A 146 1.91 -22.66 -0.89
C ASN A 146 1.36 -21.99 -2.17
N GLN A 147 1.51 -20.67 -2.31
CA GLN A 147 1.03 -19.91 -3.48
C GLN A 147 2.05 -19.72 -4.60
N LYS A 148 3.11 -20.53 -4.67
CA LYS A 148 4.25 -20.32 -5.59
C LYS A 148 3.83 -20.06 -7.04
N LYS A 149 2.93 -20.87 -7.59
CA LYS A 149 2.49 -20.74 -8.99
C LYS A 149 1.75 -19.43 -9.24
N GLU A 150 0.84 -19.08 -8.33
CA GLU A 150 0.07 -17.85 -8.44
C GLU A 150 0.97 -16.62 -8.29
N THR A 151 1.85 -16.65 -7.29
CA THR A 151 2.83 -15.58 -7.04
C THR A 151 3.72 -15.38 -8.27
N GLN A 152 4.24 -16.44 -8.88
CA GLN A 152 5.05 -16.31 -10.10
C GLN A 152 4.28 -15.64 -11.24
N VAL A 153 3.03 -16.05 -11.47
CA VAL A 153 2.19 -15.47 -12.54
C VAL A 153 2.00 -13.97 -12.35
N LEU A 154 1.81 -13.51 -11.12
CA LEU A 154 1.65 -12.08 -10.82
C LEU A 154 3.00 -11.34 -10.83
N LEU A 155 4.10 -11.99 -10.42
CA LEU A 155 5.46 -11.44 -10.51
C LEU A 155 5.92 -11.25 -11.95
N ASP A 156 5.47 -12.08 -12.89
CA ASP A 156 5.78 -11.94 -14.32
C ASP A 156 5.21 -10.63 -14.92
N LEU A 157 4.26 -9.97 -14.24
CA LEU A 157 3.81 -8.61 -14.57
C LEU A 157 4.82 -7.52 -14.18
N LEU A 158 5.86 -7.88 -13.41
CA LEU A 158 6.84 -6.98 -12.79
C LEU A 158 6.15 -5.86 -11.99
N PRO A 159 5.37 -6.17 -10.93
CA PRO A 159 4.70 -5.12 -10.17
C PRO A 159 5.70 -4.11 -9.61
N ASP A 160 5.25 -2.86 -9.46
CA ASP A 160 6.10 -1.79 -8.96
C ASP A 160 6.37 -1.94 -7.45
N ARG A 161 5.45 -2.56 -6.69
CA ARG A 161 5.64 -2.99 -5.29
C ARG A 161 4.85 -4.25 -4.96
N ILE A 162 5.22 -4.91 -3.86
CA ILE A 162 4.51 -6.08 -3.33
C ILE A 162 4.01 -5.79 -1.91
N GLY A 163 2.72 -6.00 -1.69
CA GLY A 163 2.09 -6.01 -0.37
C GLY A 163 2.38 -7.30 0.39
N HIS A 164 2.80 -7.17 1.64
CA HIS A 164 3.18 -8.24 2.56
C HIS A 164 4.38 -9.09 2.09
N GLY A 165 4.17 -10.02 1.16
CA GLY A 165 5.21 -10.96 0.73
C GLY A 165 5.67 -11.95 1.82
N THR A 166 4.81 -12.23 2.81
CA THR A 166 5.15 -13.04 4.00
C THR A 166 5.69 -14.43 3.64
N PHE A 167 5.00 -15.11 2.72
CA PHE A 167 5.33 -16.46 2.27
C PHE A 167 6.14 -16.46 0.95
N LEU A 168 6.93 -15.40 0.68
CA LEU A 168 7.91 -15.40 -0.43
C LEU A 168 9.11 -16.28 -0.12
N SER A 169 9.65 -16.17 1.11
CA SER A 169 10.82 -16.91 1.56
C SER A 169 10.52 -18.39 1.80
N SER A 170 11.43 -19.27 1.40
CA SER A 170 11.34 -20.71 1.65
C SER A 170 11.26 -21.08 3.13
N SER A 171 11.86 -20.27 4.02
CA SER A 171 11.79 -20.47 5.47
C SER A 171 10.38 -20.29 6.04
N GLU A 172 9.54 -19.55 5.32
CA GLU A 172 8.17 -19.21 5.69
C GLU A 172 7.19 -19.81 4.67
N GLY A 173 7.45 -21.01 4.12
CA GLY A 173 6.50 -21.69 3.21
C GLY A 173 6.47 -21.22 1.75
N GLY A 174 7.43 -20.39 1.33
CA GLY A 174 7.66 -19.91 -0.04
C GLY A 174 8.70 -20.72 -0.83
N SER A 175 9.46 -20.04 -1.70
CA SER A 175 10.48 -20.69 -2.56
C SER A 175 11.66 -19.77 -2.82
N LEU A 176 12.88 -20.33 -2.88
CA LEU A 176 14.10 -19.57 -3.15
C LEU A 176 14.04 -18.83 -4.50
N ASP A 177 13.52 -19.47 -5.55
CA ASP A 177 13.35 -18.81 -6.87
C ASP A 177 12.51 -17.52 -6.81
N LEU A 178 11.48 -17.46 -5.93
CA LEU A 178 10.67 -16.25 -5.77
C LEU A 178 11.46 -15.14 -5.09
N VAL A 179 12.25 -15.49 -4.08
CA VAL A 179 13.16 -14.56 -3.40
C VAL A 179 14.17 -14.01 -4.41
N ASP A 180 14.78 -14.87 -5.20
CA ASP A 180 15.78 -14.47 -6.20
C ASP A 180 15.16 -13.57 -7.28
N PHE A 181 13.96 -13.88 -7.75
CA PHE A 181 13.22 -13.02 -8.69
C PHE A 181 12.99 -11.63 -8.11
N VAL A 182 12.39 -11.56 -6.91
CA VAL A 182 12.08 -10.28 -6.24
C VAL A 182 13.35 -9.45 -6.00
N ARG A 183 14.45 -10.09 -5.60
CA ARG A 183 15.76 -9.44 -5.40
C ARG A 183 16.37 -8.97 -6.71
N GLN A 184 16.39 -9.81 -7.73
CA GLN A 184 16.95 -9.47 -9.04
C GLN A 184 16.26 -8.25 -9.65
N HIS A 185 14.94 -8.17 -9.49
CA HIS A 185 14.14 -7.06 -10.01
C HIS A 185 14.02 -5.88 -9.04
N GLN A 186 14.61 -5.96 -7.83
CA GLN A 186 14.58 -4.92 -6.81
C GLN A 186 13.15 -4.43 -6.48
N ILE A 187 12.17 -5.34 -6.47
CA ILE A 187 10.77 -5.00 -6.24
C ILE A 187 10.56 -4.69 -4.75
N PRO A 188 10.20 -3.46 -4.35
CA PRO A 188 10.04 -3.10 -2.95
C PRO A 188 8.89 -3.83 -2.27
N LEU A 189 9.10 -4.19 -1.00
CA LEU A 189 8.12 -4.85 -0.16
C LEU A 189 7.47 -3.87 0.82
N GLU A 190 6.14 -3.83 0.84
CA GLU A 190 5.34 -3.14 1.85
C GLU A 190 5.10 -4.10 3.03
N LEU A 191 5.76 -3.84 4.16
CA LEU A 191 5.86 -4.75 5.30
C LEU A 191 5.00 -4.26 6.46
N CYS A 192 4.03 -5.09 6.86
CA CYS A 192 2.96 -4.72 7.80
C CYS A 192 3.05 -5.57 9.07
N LEU A 193 3.91 -5.18 10.01
CA LEU A 193 4.30 -6.01 11.17
C LEU A 193 3.09 -6.38 12.04
N THR A 194 2.33 -5.37 12.49
CA THR A 194 1.16 -5.61 13.37
C THR A 194 0.06 -6.38 12.66
N SER A 195 -0.20 -6.07 11.38
CA SER A 195 -1.16 -6.82 10.56
C SER A 195 -0.77 -8.30 10.49
N ASN A 196 0.49 -8.62 10.18
CA ASN A 196 0.93 -9.99 10.01
C ASN A 196 0.90 -10.80 11.31
N VAL A 197 1.22 -10.19 12.45
CA VAL A 197 1.10 -10.85 13.77
C VAL A 197 -0.38 -11.03 14.16
N LYS A 198 -1.23 -10.00 13.99
CA LYS A 198 -2.65 -10.09 14.36
C LYS A 198 -3.44 -11.03 13.46
N SER A 199 -3.07 -11.12 12.18
CA SER A 199 -3.63 -12.05 11.20
C SER A 199 -3.00 -13.44 11.26
N GLN A 200 -2.05 -13.67 12.17
CA GLN A 200 -1.36 -14.94 12.39
C GLN A 200 -0.63 -15.49 11.15
N THR A 201 -0.25 -14.61 10.22
CA THR A 201 0.61 -14.97 9.09
C THR A 201 2.08 -15.05 9.53
N VAL A 202 2.43 -14.41 10.65
CA VAL A 202 3.72 -14.52 11.33
C VAL A 202 3.46 -14.77 12.83
N PRO A 203 4.21 -15.68 13.51
CA PRO A 203 3.92 -16.04 14.90
C PRO A 203 4.31 -14.97 15.94
N SER A 204 5.26 -14.08 15.63
CA SER A 204 5.68 -12.98 16.50
C SER A 204 6.50 -11.95 15.72
N TYR A 205 6.64 -10.73 16.25
CA TYR A 205 7.44 -9.68 15.61
C TYR A 205 8.89 -10.14 15.34
N GLY A 206 9.54 -10.84 16.28
CA GLY A 206 10.91 -11.34 16.12
C GLY A 206 11.07 -12.43 15.05
N ARG A 207 9.96 -12.99 14.55
CA ARG A 207 9.92 -13.95 13.44
C ARG A 207 9.47 -13.31 12.13
N HIS A 208 9.25 -12.00 12.11
CA HIS A 208 8.76 -11.31 10.92
C HIS A 208 9.82 -11.29 9.80
N HIS A 209 9.38 -11.55 8.57
CA HIS A 209 10.22 -11.63 7.36
C HIS A 209 10.93 -10.32 7.03
N PHE A 210 10.51 -9.19 7.61
CA PHE A 210 11.28 -7.93 7.61
C PHE A 210 12.75 -8.18 7.98
N GLY A 211 13.03 -8.97 9.02
CA GLY A 211 14.41 -9.19 9.46
C GLY A 211 15.30 -9.80 8.37
N PHE A 212 14.76 -10.75 7.60
CA PHE A 212 15.46 -11.34 6.47
C PHE A 212 15.70 -10.30 5.36
N TRP A 213 14.63 -9.64 4.88
CA TRP A 213 14.71 -8.69 3.77
C TRP A 213 15.62 -7.49 4.09
N TYR A 214 15.55 -6.98 5.31
CA TYR A 214 16.43 -5.92 5.79
C TYR A 214 17.89 -6.37 5.87
N SER A 215 18.17 -7.58 6.37
CA SER A 215 19.55 -8.10 6.47
C SER A 215 20.27 -8.27 5.13
N VAL A 216 19.53 -8.44 4.05
CA VAL A 216 20.07 -8.54 2.67
C VAL A 216 19.99 -7.21 1.92
N ALA A 217 19.70 -6.10 2.61
CA ALA A 217 19.55 -4.76 2.05
C ALA A 217 18.55 -4.69 0.88
N HIS A 218 17.45 -5.45 0.97
CA HIS A 218 16.40 -5.41 -0.05
C HIS A 218 15.47 -4.21 0.17
N PRO A 219 14.99 -3.55 -0.89
CA PRO A 219 13.98 -2.50 -0.82
C PRO A 219 12.76 -2.87 0.03
N ALA A 220 12.55 -2.14 1.11
CA ALA A 220 11.49 -2.40 2.08
C ALA A 220 10.88 -1.09 2.61
N VAL A 221 9.58 -1.11 2.86
CA VAL A 221 8.81 0.00 3.44
C VAL A 221 8.00 -0.54 4.60
N ILE A 222 8.07 0.13 5.76
CA ILE A 222 7.18 -0.17 6.89
C ILE A 222 5.81 0.48 6.63
N CYS A 223 4.74 -0.30 6.71
CA CYS A 223 3.37 0.14 6.45
C CYS A 223 2.43 -0.30 7.56
N THR A 224 1.31 0.42 7.74
CA THR A 224 0.30 0.09 8.76
C THR A 224 -0.67 -1.00 8.34
N ASP A 225 -0.82 -1.24 7.03
CA ASP A 225 -2.00 -1.90 6.48
C ASP A 225 -3.27 -1.14 6.94
N ASP A 226 -4.21 -1.80 7.58
CA ASP A 226 -5.40 -1.18 8.18
C ASP A 226 -5.15 -0.65 9.60
N LYS A 227 -4.69 0.60 9.75
CA LYS A 227 -4.36 1.19 11.06
C LYS A 227 -5.50 1.10 12.09
N GLY A 228 -6.75 1.29 11.64
CA GLY A 228 -7.94 1.23 12.50
C GLY A 228 -8.30 -0.20 12.92
N VAL A 229 -8.30 -1.14 11.97
CA VAL A 229 -8.63 -2.56 12.25
C VAL A 229 -7.59 -3.19 13.15
N PHE A 230 -6.31 -2.89 12.91
CA PHE A 230 -5.21 -3.43 13.68
C PHE A 230 -4.82 -2.54 14.87
N ALA A 231 -5.55 -1.45 15.15
CA ALA A 231 -5.32 -0.54 16.26
C ALA A 231 -3.83 -0.18 16.42
N THR A 232 -3.23 0.33 15.35
CA THR A 232 -1.83 0.78 15.28
C THR A 232 -1.73 2.13 14.57
N HIS A 233 -0.52 2.66 14.47
CA HIS A 233 -0.16 3.88 13.76
C HIS A 233 1.26 3.72 13.21
N LEU A 234 1.66 4.52 12.24
CA LEU A 234 2.91 4.29 11.51
C LEU A 234 4.11 4.46 12.43
N SER A 235 4.12 5.46 13.32
CA SER A 235 5.21 5.64 14.30
C SER A 235 5.41 4.40 15.19
N GLN A 236 4.31 3.75 15.62
CA GLN A 236 4.38 2.49 16.36
C GLN A 236 4.94 1.34 15.51
N GLU A 237 4.59 1.23 14.22
CA GLU A 237 5.19 0.20 13.35
C GLU A 237 6.71 0.40 13.22
N TYR A 238 7.18 1.65 13.09
CA TYR A 238 8.62 1.97 13.11
C TYR A 238 9.28 1.66 14.46
N GLN A 239 8.61 1.97 15.58
CA GLN A 239 9.10 1.61 16.91
C GLN A 239 9.22 0.09 17.07
N LEU A 240 8.19 -0.66 16.67
CA LEU A 240 8.19 -2.13 16.72
C LEU A 240 9.33 -2.70 15.89
N ALA A 241 9.55 -2.20 14.66
CA ALA A 241 10.66 -2.63 13.83
C ALA A 241 12.01 -2.32 14.49
N ALA A 242 12.18 -1.12 15.05
CA ALA A 242 13.42 -0.71 15.69
C ALA A 242 13.76 -1.56 16.92
N GLU A 243 12.81 -1.75 17.83
CA GLU A 243 12.99 -2.53 19.05
C GLU A 243 13.21 -4.02 18.75
N THR A 244 12.42 -4.58 17.82
CA THR A 244 12.48 -6.01 17.50
C THR A 244 13.79 -6.39 16.80
N PHE A 245 14.27 -5.54 15.89
CA PHE A 245 15.44 -5.83 15.05
C PHE A 245 16.69 -5.04 15.47
N ASN A 246 16.66 -4.39 16.64
CA ASN A 246 17.75 -3.60 17.21
C ASN A 246 18.30 -2.55 16.24
N LEU A 247 17.41 -1.84 15.54
CA LEU A 247 17.82 -0.81 14.60
C LEU A 247 18.27 0.43 15.35
N THR A 248 19.40 0.99 14.93
CA THR A 248 19.84 2.30 15.40
C THR A 248 18.92 3.40 14.87
N GLN A 249 18.94 4.57 15.51
CA GLN A 249 18.18 5.73 15.05
C GLN A 249 18.51 6.13 13.60
N SER A 250 19.78 5.99 13.19
CA SER A 250 20.17 6.24 11.80
C SER A 250 19.55 5.23 10.84
N GLN A 251 19.49 3.95 11.21
CA GLN A 251 18.88 2.91 10.38
C GLN A 251 17.37 3.10 10.25
N VAL A 252 16.69 3.50 11.33
CA VAL A 252 15.27 3.87 11.30
C VAL A 252 15.03 5.08 10.39
N TRP A 253 15.92 6.08 10.46
CA TRP A 253 15.88 7.24 9.57
C TRP A 253 16.08 6.85 8.10
N ASP A 254 17.07 6.01 7.82
CA ASP A 254 17.40 5.60 6.45
C ASP A 254 16.26 4.76 5.86
N LEU A 255 15.63 3.85 6.61
CA LEU A 255 14.40 3.15 6.20
C LEU A 255 13.29 4.13 5.76
N SER A 256 13.05 5.17 6.56
CA SER A 256 12.07 6.20 6.23
C SER A 256 12.46 6.98 4.97
N SER A 257 13.72 7.40 4.85
CA SER A 257 14.21 8.19 3.72
C SER A 257 14.26 7.39 2.41
N GLU A 258 14.62 6.11 2.47
CA GLU A 258 14.74 5.23 1.30
C GLU A 258 13.36 4.94 0.69
N SER A 259 12.30 4.91 1.50
CA SER A 259 10.92 4.73 1.05
C SER A 259 10.49 5.73 -0.03
N ILE A 260 11.07 6.94 -0.05
CA ILE A 260 10.82 7.98 -1.06
C ILE A 260 11.16 7.46 -2.47
N SER A 261 12.12 6.54 -2.62
CA SER A 261 12.46 5.99 -3.94
C SER A 261 11.39 5.03 -4.47
N TYR A 262 10.58 4.46 -3.58
CA TYR A 262 9.60 3.41 -3.87
C TYR A 262 8.17 3.94 -4.03
N ILE A 263 7.93 5.22 -3.75
CA ILE A 263 6.62 5.85 -4.00
C ILE A 263 6.33 5.94 -5.51
N PHE A 264 5.05 5.98 -5.85
CA PHE A 264 4.59 6.06 -7.23
C PHE A 264 4.59 7.48 -7.80
N ALA A 265 4.71 8.51 -6.95
CA ALA A 265 4.74 9.90 -7.38
C ALA A 265 5.94 10.23 -8.28
N SER A 266 5.82 11.35 -8.99
CA SER A 266 6.84 11.87 -9.89
C SER A 266 8.21 12.10 -9.23
N ASP A 267 9.26 12.13 -10.05
CA ASP A 267 10.62 12.47 -9.59
C ASP A 267 10.71 13.86 -8.96
N SER A 268 9.84 14.79 -9.37
CA SER A 268 9.73 16.10 -8.74
C SER A 268 9.28 15.99 -7.29
N THR A 269 8.20 15.25 -7.04
CA THR A 269 7.71 14.98 -5.67
C THR A 269 8.76 14.26 -4.83
N LYS A 270 9.43 13.25 -5.40
CA LYS A 270 10.55 12.54 -4.73
C LYS A 270 11.70 13.48 -4.37
N SER A 271 12.05 14.42 -5.25
CA SER A 271 13.10 15.41 -5.01
C SER A 271 12.75 16.35 -3.85
N GLU A 272 11.53 16.85 -3.81
CA GLU A 272 11.07 17.73 -2.72
C GLU A 272 11.01 16.99 -1.38
N LEU A 273 10.53 15.75 -1.35
CA LEU A 273 10.55 14.92 -0.14
C LEU A 273 11.99 14.66 0.33
N ARG A 274 12.93 14.34 -0.57
CA ARG A 274 14.35 14.16 -0.20
C ARG A 274 14.96 15.43 0.39
N LYS A 275 14.63 16.61 -0.14
CA LYS A 275 15.05 17.90 0.45
C LYS A 275 14.48 18.08 1.86
N LYS A 276 13.19 17.75 2.05
CA LYS A 276 12.52 17.81 3.36
C LYS A 276 13.21 16.88 4.37
N TRP A 277 13.50 15.64 4.00
CA TRP A 277 14.25 14.70 4.86
C TRP A 277 15.65 15.23 5.17
N ASN A 278 16.42 15.67 4.17
CA ASN A 278 17.77 16.22 4.41
C ASN A 278 17.76 17.40 5.38
N HIS A 279 16.74 18.26 5.34
CA HIS A 279 16.57 19.36 6.29
C HIS A 279 16.21 18.88 7.70
N LEU A 280 15.39 17.83 7.81
CA LEU A 280 14.94 17.27 9.09
C LEU A 280 16.00 16.39 9.78
N LYS A 281 16.87 15.71 9.01
CA LYS A 281 17.85 14.72 9.51
C LYS A 281 18.68 15.23 10.70
N PRO A 282 19.29 16.43 10.65
CA PRO A 282 20.10 16.92 11.77
C PRO A 282 19.28 17.19 13.03
N ARG A 283 18.01 17.60 12.88
CA ARG A 283 17.14 17.85 14.03
C ARG A 283 16.74 16.55 14.70
N VAL A 284 16.42 15.51 13.93
CA VAL A 284 15.93 14.24 14.47
C VAL A 284 17.05 13.37 15.05
N LEU A 285 18.23 13.35 14.43
CA LEU A 285 19.35 12.48 14.83
C LEU A 285 20.36 13.10 15.82
N HIS A 286 20.24 14.39 16.17
CA HIS A 286 21.15 15.07 17.10
C HIS A 286 20.46 15.61 18.37
N PHE A 287 19.43 14.90 18.85
CA PHE A 287 18.95 15.05 20.23
C PHE A 287 19.76 14.18 21.18
#